data_AF-A0A383EH96-F1
#
_entry.id   AF-A0A383EH96-F1
#
_cell.length_a   1.000
_cell.length_b   1.000
_cell.length_c   1.000
_cell.angle_alpha   90.00
_cell.angle_beta   90.00
_cell.angle_gamma   90.00
#
_symmetry.space_group_name_H-M   'P 1'
#
loop_
_entity.id
_entity.type
_entity.pdbx_description
1 polymer ?
#
loop_
_entity_poly.entity_id
_entity_poly.type
_entity_poly.pdbx_seq_one_letter_code
_entity_poly.pdbx_strand_id
1 'polypeptide(L)'
;ITSGAYESNVRNMYGLIKNEVTAQAVKAAMSGDFLETYPNPEITTENHYLKKWVADYDPSAWSQFQVPTKYDNSGGPGATDTHLLLFMYHPHGQPNAAIEWTFAGATGKLTPATNAAPGATSSTSTEDLYWISYAPRTSIRGAAVGRINDGFVMSAWKSAGTEDWTFGGSIDNAGACADGLSTEECIDDLTYILNPAAD
;
A
#
# COMPACT_ATOMS: atom_id res chain seq x y z
N ILE A 1 8.84 22.78 6.59
CA ILE A 1 9.08 21.56 7.39
C ILE A 1 10.20 20.79 6.68
N THR A 2 11.17 20.26 7.41
CA THR A 2 12.35 19.57 6.84
C THR A 2 11.97 18.16 6.38
N SER A 3 12.65 17.63 5.36
CA SER A 3 12.41 16.28 4.80
C SER A 3 12.30 15.18 5.86
N GLY A 4 13.09 15.24 6.93
CA GLY A 4 13.05 14.26 8.02
C GLY A 4 11.73 14.22 8.81
N ALA A 5 10.98 15.32 8.87
CA ALA A 5 9.66 15.31 9.53
C ALA A 5 8.58 14.66 8.67
N TYR A 6 8.66 14.81 7.33
CA TYR A 6 7.76 14.14 6.40
C TYR A 6 8.00 12.62 6.40
N GLU A 7 9.26 12.20 6.34
CA GLU A 7 9.61 10.79 6.43
C GLU A 7 9.20 10.18 7.79
N SER A 8 9.34 10.93 8.89
CA SER A 8 8.86 10.47 10.20
C SER A 8 7.34 10.24 10.24
N ASN A 9 6.54 11.04 9.52
CA ASN A 9 5.10 10.82 9.39
C ASN A 9 4.81 9.51 8.65
N VAL A 10 5.52 9.27 7.53
CA VAL A 10 5.40 8.05 6.72
C VAL A 10 5.77 6.82 7.55
N ARG A 11 6.86 6.88 8.32
CA ARG A 11 7.26 5.79 9.23
C ARG A 11 6.19 5.46 10.27
N ASN A 12 5.53 6.48 10.82
CA ASN A 12 4.43 6.27 11.77
C ASN A 12 3.24 5.59 11.07
N MET A 13 2.79 6.12 9.93
CA MET A 13 1.69 5.56 9.14
C MET A 13 1.98 4.11 8.70
N TYR A 14 3.21 3.83 8.25
CA TYR A 14 3.66 2.49 7.90
C TYR A 14 3.50 1.53 9.09
N GLY A 15 3.96 1.91 10.28
CA GLY A 15 3.81 1.11 11.49
C GLY A 15 2.35 0.87 11.87
N LEU A 16 1.50 1.90 11.77
CA LEU A 16 0.06 1.80 12.03
C LEU A 16 -0.62 0.80 11.08
N ILE A 17 -0.41 0.96 9.77
CA ILE A 17 -1.00 0.07 8.76
C ILE A 17 -0.52 -1.37 8.99
N LYS A 18 0.78 -1.59 9.23
CA LYS A 18 1.36 -2.91 9.50
C LYS A 18 0.68 -3.61 10.68
N ASN A 19 0.53 -2.90 11.79
CA ASN A 19 -0.09 -3.43 12.99
C ASN A 19 -1.56 -3.75 12.76
N GLU A 20 -2.27 -2.88 12.03
CA GLU A 20 -3.68 -3.08 11.75
C GLU A 20 -3.95 -4.25 10.81
N VAL A 21 -3.19 -4.42 9.71
CA VAL A 21 -3.37 -5.60 8.84
C VAL A 21 -3.11 -6.91 9.58
N THR A 22 -2.16 -6.90 10.53
CA THR A 22 -1.92 -8.03 11.43
C THR A 22 -3.12 -8.25 12.38
N ALA A 23 -3.66 -7.19 12.97
CA ALA A 23 -4.85 -7.27 13.82
C ALA A 23 -6.08 -7.78 13.07
N GLN A 24 -6.27 -7.38 11.80
CA GLN A 24 -7.33 -7.90 10.93
C GLN A 24 -7.16 -9.40 10.68
N ALA A 25 -5.93 -9.88 10.46
CA ALA A 25 -5.65 -11.29 10.27
C ALA A 25 -5.93 -12.12 11.54
N VAL A 26 -5.56 -11.61 12.73
CA VAL A 26 -5.88 -12.25 14.02
C VAL A 26 -7.39 -12.28 14.24
N LYS A 27 -8.10 -11.19 13.92
CA LYS A 27 -9.56 -11.14 14.03
C LYS A 27 -10.22 -12.16 13.09
N ALA A 28 -9.70 -12.32 11.87
CA ALA A 28 -10.15 -13.37 10.95
C ALA A 28 -9.92 -14.77 11.54
N ALA A 29 -8.75 -15.03 12.12
CA ALA A 29 -8.45 -16.30 12.80
C ALA A 29 -9.44 -16.58 13.95
N MET A 30 -9.75 -15.58 14.77
CA MET A 30 -10.67 -15.73 15.91
C MET A 30 -12.12 -15.99 15.51
N SER A 31 -12.52 -15.63 14.29
CA SER A 31 -13.90 -15.74 13.79
C SER A 31 -14.10 -16.83 12.74
N GLY A 32 -13.02 -17.39 12.20
CA GLY A 32 -13.01 -18.43 11.17
C GLY A 32 -12.30 -19.71 11.63
N ASP A 33 -11.50 -20.30 10.75
CA ASP A 33 -10.86 -21.61 10.93
C ASP A 33 -9.63 -21.61 11.86
N PHE A 34 -9.51 -20.62 12.76
CA PHE A 34 -8.36 -20.44 13.66
C PHE A 34 -7.02 -20.21 12.94
N LEU A 35 -7.07 -19.78 11.67
CA LEU A 35 -5.91 -19.46 10.86
C LEU A 35 -5.92 -17.98 10.48
N GLU A 36 -4.76 -17.33 10.59
CA GLU A 36 -4.58 -15.96 10.13
C GLU A 36 -4.78 -15.89 8.62
N THR A 37 -5.62 -14.95 8.18
CA THR A 37 -5.86 -14.64 6.78
C THR A 37 -5.78 -13.13 6.61
N TYR A 38 -4.75 -12.67 5.91
CA TYR A 38 -4.50 -11.27 5.66
C TYR A 38 -5.48 -10.72 4.62
N PRO A 39 -5.96 -9.47 4.80
CA PRO A 39 -7.04 -8.94 3.98
C PRO A 39 -6.63 -8.77 2.52
N ASN A 40 -7.42 -9.34 1.61
CA ASN A 40 -7.41 -9.00 0.18
C ASN A 40 -8.35 -7.83 -0.08
N PRO A 41 -7.84 -6.67 -0.51
CA PRO A 41 -8.63 -5.46 -0.56
C PRO A 41 -9.56 -5.41 -1.79
N GLU A 42 -10.81 -5.85 -1.62
CA GLU A 42 -11.84 -5.89 -2.67
C GLU A 42 -12.48 -4.51 -2.98
N ILE A 43 -12.62 -3.66 -1.96
CA ILE A 43 -13.29 -2.35 -2.09
C ILE A 43 -12.40 -1.34 -2.82
N THR A 44 -12.86 -0.84 -3.96
CA THR A 44 -12.11 0.11 -4.81
C THR A 44 -12.32 1.59 -4.45
N THR A 45 -13.28 1.89 -3.57
CA THR A 45 -13.58 3.25 -3.15
C THR A 45 -12.35 3.88 -2.49
N GLU A 46 -11.95 5.07 -2.95
CA GLU A 46 -10.82 5.82 -2.40
C GLU A 46 -10.97 6.01 -0.88
N ASN A 47 -9.86 5.87 -0.16
CA ASN A 47 -9.75 6.05 1.28
C ASN A 47 -10.61 5.09 2.12
N HIS A 48 -11.21 4.04 1.52
CA HIS A 48 -11.96 3.04 2.27
C HIS A 48 -11.10 2.40 3.36
N TYR A 49 -9.89 1.97 3.00
CA TYR A 49 -9.01 1.30 3.95
C TYR A 49 -8.31 2.27 4.89
N LEU A 50 -8.02 3.51 4.48
CA LEU A 50 -7.57 4.54 5.43
C LEU A 50 -8.61 4.76 6.52
N LYS A 51 -9.89 4.96 6.18
CA LYS A 51 -10.97 5.13 7.17
C LYS A 51 -11.18 3.90 8.06
N LYS A 52 -10.94 2.71 7.51
CA LYS A 52 -11.14 1.44 8.22
C LYS A 52 -9.96 1.08 9.14
N TRP A 53 -8.73 1.35 8.70
CA TRP A 53 -7.51 0.89 9.34
C TRP A 53 -6.81 1.97 10.16
N VAL A 54 -7.03 3.24 9.80
CA VAL A 54 -6.36 4.38 10.43
C VAL A 54 -7.44 5.37 10.88
N ALA A 55 -7.84 5.26 12.14
CA ALA A 55 -8.99 6.00 12.68
C ALA A 55 -8.88 7.53 12.50
N ASP A 56 -7.68 8.10 12.68
CA ASP A 56 -7.44 9.56 12.72
C ASP A 56 -6.33 9.98 11.75
N TYR A 57 -6.47 9.66 10.46
CA TYR A 57 -5.56 10.18 9.43
C TYR A 57 -5.95 11.61 9.00
N ASP A 58 -4.97 12.41 8.55
CA ASP A 58 -5.26 13.72 7.95
C ASP A 58 -5.66 13.55 6.47
N PRO A 59 -6.93 13.77 6.11
CA PRO A 59 -7.40 13.61 4.74
C PRO A 59 -6.85 14.65 3.76
N SER A 60 -6.22 15.71 4.27
CA SER A 60 -5.54 16.72 3.46
C SER A 60 -4.14 16.31 3.05
N ALA A 61 -3.57 15.32 3.74
CA ALA A 61 -2.18 14.90 3.56
C ALA A 61 -2.04 13.42 3.18
N TRP A 62 -3.10 12.62 3.28
CA TRP A 62 -3.09 11.20 2.95
C TRP A 62 -4.25 10.80 2.04
N SER A 63 -3.92 10.00 1.03
CA SER A 63 -4.89 9.34 0.14
C SER A 63 -4.58 7.85 0.01
N GLN A 64 -5.59 7.03 -0.30
CA GLN A 64 -5.44 5.60 -0.55
C GLN A 64 -6.22 5.16 -1.79
N PHE A 65 -5.56 4.37 -2.62
CA PHE A 65 -6.06 3.81 -3.87
C PHE A 65 -5.95 2.29 -3.87
N GLN A 66 -6.76 1.63 -4.69
CA GLN A 66 -6.73 0.18 -4.87
C GLN A 66 -6.60 -0.14 -6.35
N VAL A 67 -5.88 -1.20 -6.66
CA VAL A 67 -5.87 -1.79 -8.00
C VAL A 67 -6.09 -3.31 -7.90
N PRO A 68 -7.02 -3.86 -8.69
CA PRO A 68 -7.37 -5.27 -8.54
C PRO A 68 -6.40 -6.20 -9.27
N THR A 69 -5.98 -7.30 -8.61
CA THR A 69 -5.30 -8.47 -9.21
C THR A 69 -4.03 -8.10 -9.96
N LYS A 70 -3.07 -7.49 -9.24
CA LYS A 70 -1.82 -6.96 -9.81
C LYS A 70 -0.57 -7.27 -9.01
N TYR A 71 -0.70 -7.67 -7.75
CA TYR A 71 0.46 -8.21 -7.04
C TYR A 71 0.67 -9.66 -7.49
N ASP A 72 1.87 -9.96 -7.98
CA ASP A 72 2.27 -11.32 -8.31
C ASP A 72 2.31 -12.16 -7.03
N ASN A 73 1.29 -12.98 -6.86
CA ASN A 73 1.15 -13.88 -5.73
C ASN A 73 1.62 -15.30 -6.06
N SER A 74 2.33 -15.51 -7.16
CA SER A 74 2.75 -16.84 -7.65
C SER A 74 3.78 -17.57 -6.75
N GLY A 75 4.06 -17.03 -5.57
CA GLY A 75 4.88 -17.65 -4.54
C GLY A 75 4.35 -18.98 -3.99
N GLY A 76 3.25 -19.56 -4.49
CA GLY A 76 2.78 -20.91 -4.14
C GLY A 76 1.96 -21.57 -5.26
N PRO A 77 1.90 -22.91 -5.33
CA PRO A 77 1.13 -23.60 -6.38
C PRO A 77 -0.35 -23.19 -6.36
N GLY A 78 -0.86 -22.71 -7.51
CA GLY A 78 -2.26 -22.32 -7.68
C GLY A 78 -2.64 -20.96 -7.10
N ALA A 79 -1.68 -20.17 -6.61
CA ALA A 79 -1.94 -18.82 -6.11
C ALA A 79 -2.26 -17.85 -7.26
N THR A 80 -3.33 -17.09 -7.09
CA THR A 80 -3.76 -16.03 -8.03
C THR A 80 -3.28 -14.68 -7.55
N ASP A 81 -2.99 -13.78 -8.50
CA ASP A 81 -2.64 -12.38 -8.21
C ASP A 81 -3.64 -11.73 -7.26
N THR A 82 -3.12 -10.98 -6.29
CA THR A 82 -3.92 -10.30 -5.27
C THR A 82 -4.08 -8.82 -5.58
N HIS A 83 -5.03 -8.17 -4.90
CA HIS A 83 -5.22 -6.73 -5.03
C HIS A 83 -4.12 -5.97 -4.26
N LEU A 84 -3.77 -4.79 -4.77
CA LEU A 84 -2.80 -3.88 -4.15
C LEU A 84 -3.49 -2.65 -3.59
N LEU A 85 -2.99 -2.15 -2.47
CA LEU A 85 -3.29 -0.81 -1.97
C LEU A 85 -2.06 0.09 -2.12
N LEU A 86 -2.30 1.32 -2.56
CA LEU A 86 -1.30 2.39 -2.55
C LEU A 86 -1.79 3.51 -1.65
N PHE A 87 -0.97 3.87 -0.67
CA PHE A 87 -1.19 5.03 0.18
C PHE A 87 -0.21 6.12 -0.24
N MET A 88 -0.71 7.32 -0.49
CA MET A 88 0.08 8.48 -0.88
C MET A 88 0.10 9.48 0.27
N TYR A 89 1.29 9.89 0.68
CA TYR A 89 1.50 11.06 1.53
C TYR A 89 1.82 12.27 0.65
N HIS A 90 1.03 13.33 0.80
CA HIS A 90 1.14 14.59 0.08
C HIS A 90 1.16 15.75 1.09
N PRO A 91 2.33 16.07 1.68
CA PRO A 91 2.41 17.02 2.80
C PRO A 91 1.98 18.44 2.42
N HIS A 92 1.97 18.76 1.13
CA HIS A 92 1.62 20.06 0.58
C HIS A 92 0.16 20.15 0.09
N GLY A 93 -0.67 19.15 0.42
CA GLY A 93 -2.10 19.12 0.09
C GLY A 93 -2.46 18.09 -0.98
N GLN A 94 -3.75 17.77 -1.05
CA GLN A 94 -4.29 16.74 -1.93
C GLN A 94 -4.06 17.09 -3.41
N PRO A 95 -3.55 16.16 -4.23
CA PRO A 95 -3.35 16.39 -5.66
C PRO A 95 -4.62 16.90 -6.35
N ASN A 96 -4.48 17.93 -7.18
CA ASN A 96 -5.60 18.55 -7.89
C ASN A 96 -5.88 17.95 -9.28
N ALA A 97 -5.05 17.02 -9.73
CA ALA A 97 -5.27 16.22 -10.91
C ALA A 97 -4.95 14.76 -10.61
N ALA A 98 -5.04 13.95 -11.65
CA ALA A 98 -4.89 12.52 -11.52
C ALA A 98 -3.47 12.09 -11.14
N ILE A 99 -3.42 11.08 -10.29
CA ILE A 99 -2.22 10.31 -9.98
C ILE A 99 -2.10 9.16 -10.99
N GLU A 100 -0.89 8.90 -11.46
CA GLU A 100 -0.58 7.79 -12.37
C GLU A 100 0.15 6.68 -11.60
N TRP A 101 -0.34 5.44 -11.68
CA TRP A 101 0.31 4.28 -11.05
C TRP A 101 0.73 3.27 -12.12
N THR A 102 2.00 3.34 -12.53
CA THR A 102 2.49 2.68 -13.75
C THR A 102 2.82 1.20 -13.54
N PHE A 103 3.30 0.81 -12.35
CA PHE A 103 3.71 -0.56 -12.06
C PHE A 103 2.55 -1.57 -12.10
N ALA A 104 1.38 -1.20 -11.59
CA ALA A 104 0.27 -2.14 -11.47
C ALA A 104 -0.56 -2.25 -12.76
N GLY A 105 -0.11 -1.73 -13.90
CA GLY A 105 -0.96 -1.62 -15.09
C GLY A 105 -2.28 -0.90 -14.79
N ALA A 106 -2.33 -0.08 -13.73
CA ALA A 106 -3.39 0.86 -13.46
C ALA A 106 -3.19 2.03 -14.42
N THR A 107 -3.37 1.77 -15.71
CA THR A 107 -3.52 2.79 -16.74
C THR A 107 -4.89 3.44 -16.58
N GLY A 108 -5.07 4.09 -15.45
CA GLY A 108 -6.28 4.74 -15.02
C GLY A 108 -5.85 5.81 -14.04
N LYS A 109 -5.86 7.05 -14.52
CA LYS A 109 -5.78 8.26 -13.72
C LYS A 109 -6.60 8.08 -12.44
N LEU A 110 -5.93 7.88 -11.32
CA LEU A 110 -6.55 7.87 -10.00
C LEU A 110 -6.92 9.31 -9.74
N THR A 111 -8.17 9.66 -10.06
CA THR A 111 -8.67 11.00 -9.83
C THR A 111 -8.97 11.10 -8.34
N PRO A 112 -8.19 11.88 -7.56
CA PRO A 112 -8.51 12.08 -6.16
C PRO A 112 -9.91 12.65 -6.11
N ALA A 113 -10.75 12.12 -5.23
CA ALA A 113 -12.09 12.61 -5.05
C ALA A 113 -11.98 14.06 -4.59
N THR A 114 -12.21 15.00 -5.52
CA THR A 114 -12.02 16.44 -5.29
C THR A 114 -12.72 16.83 -4.00
N ASN A 115 -11.95 17.21 -2.97
CA ASN A 115 -12.46 17.71 -1.69
C ASN A 115 -13.49 16.77 -0.99
N ALA A 116 -13.46 15.46 -1.23
CA ALA A 116 -14.52 14.57 -0.74
C ALA A 116 -14.48 14.32 0.77
N ALA A 117 -13.34 14.60 1.42
CA ALA A 117 -13.24 14.62 2.86
C ALA A 117 -13.32 16.07 3.36
N PRO A 118 -14.22 16.40 4.30
CA PRO A 118 -14.26 17.71 4.95
C PRO A 118 -12.87 18.09 5.49
N GLY A 119 -12.31 19.21 5.03
CA GLY A 119 -11.00 19.72 5.46
C GLY A 119 -9.85 19.50 4.48
N ALA A 120 -10.00 18.66 3.45
CA ALA A 120 -8.97 18.47 2.44
C ALA A 120 -8.67 19.77 1.66
N THR A 121 -7.41 20.13 1.54
CA THR A 121 -6.95 21.30 0.76
C THR A 121 -6.28 20.82 -0.52
N SER A 122 -6.80 21.23 -1.67
CA SER A 122 -6.25 20.88 -2.99
C SER A 122 -4.93 21.61 -3.28
N SER A 123 -3.99 20.95 -3.95
CA SER A 123 -2.63 21.45 -4.23
C SER A 123 -2.15 21.08 -5.64
N THR A 124 -1.29 21.94 -6.20
CA THR A 124 -0.50 21.65 -7.40
C THR A 124 0.90 21.14 -7.08
N SER A 125 1.25 21.00 -5.80
CA SER A 125 2.59 20.58 -5.41
C SER A 125 2.83 19.11 -5.75
N THR A 126 3.96 18.86 -6.39
CA THR A 126 4.52 17.54 -6.72
C THR A 126 5.76 17.23 -5.88
N GLU A 127 6.06 18.07 -4.88
CA GLU A 127 7.23 17.92 -4.02
C GLU A 127 6.95 17.02 -2.81
N ASP A 128 8.00 16.39 -2.29
CA ASP A 128 8.00 15.63 -1.03
C ASP A 128 6.91 14.55 -0.93
N LEU A 129 6.63 13.87 -2.04
CA LEU A 129 5.66 12.78 -2.09
C LEU A 129 6.27 11.50 -1.54
N TYR A 130 5.45 10.73 -0.81
CA TYR A 130 5.82 9.40 -0.33
C TYR A 130 4.70 8.41 -0.59
N TRP A 131 5.08 7.15 -0.70
CA TRP A 131 4.19 6.07 -1.07
C TRP A 131 4.35 4.91 -0.10
N ILE A 132 3.25 4.22 0.22
CA ILE A 132 3.26 2.93 0.91
C ILE A 132 2.41 1.97 0.09
N SER A 133 2.94 0.79 -0.23
CA SER A 133 2.21 -0.26 -0.96
C SER A 133 1.98 -1.46 -0.06
N TYR A 134 0.80 -2.06 -0.13
CA TYR A 134 0.42 -3.28 0.59
C TYR A 134 -0.23 -4.29 -0.36
N ALA A 135 0.11 -5.58 -0.21
CA ALA A 135 -0.66 -6.69 -0.77
C ALA A 135 -0.61 -7.92 0.15
N PRO A 136 -1.73 -8.66 0.31
CA PRO A 136 -1.66 -9.98 0.92
C PRO A 136 -0.98 -10.96 -0.04
N ARG A 137 -0.45 -12.04 0.53
CA ARG A 137 0.18 -13.09 -0.24
C ARG A 137 0.00 -14.46 0.37
N THR A 138 0.11 -15.46 -0.49
CA THR A 138 0.11 -16.87 -0.14
C THR A 138 1.55 -17.38 -0.19
N SER A 139 2.05 -17.89 0.93
CA SER A 139 3.36 -18.53 1.01
C SER A 139 3.37 -19.87 0.27
N ILE A 140 4.57 -20.34 -0.15
CA ILE A 140 4.75 -21.67 -0.77
C ILE A 140 4.09 -22.75 0.07
N ARG A 141 4.34 -22.73 1.39
CA ARG A 141 3.83 -23.70 2.34
C ARG A 141 2.32 -23.57 2.51
N GLY A 142 1.82 -22.34 2.65
CA GLY A 142 0.40 -22.05 2.74
C GLY A 142 -0.35 -22.68 1.57
N ALA A 143 0.10 -22.41 0.35
CA ALA A 143 -0.47 -23.01 -0.85
C ALA A 143 -0.38 -24.56 -0.84
N ALA A 144 0.74 -25.14 -0.42
CA ALA A 144 0.91 -26.59 -0.34
C ALA A 144 -0.09 -27.28 0.60
N VAL A 145 -0.62 -26.57 1.60
CA VAL A 145 -1.64 -27.06 2.53
C VAL A 145 -3.03 -26.44 2.30
N GLY A 146 -3.24 -25.76 1.17
CA GLY A 146 -4.53 -25.18 0.77
C GLY A 146 -4.91 -23.88 1.47
N ARG A 147 -3.97 -23.19 2.12
CA ARG A 147 -4.17 -21.83 2.67
C ARG A 147 -4.04 -20.79 1.58
N ILE A 148 -4.68 -19.66 1.80
CA ILE A 148 -4.60 -18.45 0.98
C ILE A 148 -4.31 -17.26 1.87
N ASN A 149 -3.55 -16.28 1.37
CA ASN A 149 -3.29 -15.01 2.05
C ASN A 149 -2.79 -15.19 3.50
N ASP A 150 -1.87 -16.12 3.73
CA ASP A 150 -1.29 -16.41 5.04
C ASP A 150 -0.13 -15.47 5.41
N GLY A 151 0.20 -14.52 4.54
CA GLY A 151 1.12 -13.41 4.83
C GLY A 151 0.79 -12.15 4.03
N PHE A 152 1.69 -11.17 4.08
CA PHE A 152 1.59 -9.95 3.29
C PHE A 152 2.97 -9.36 2.99
N VAL A 153 3.02 -8.45 2.03
CA VAL A 153 4.16 -7.56 1.76
C VAL A 153 3.77 -6.11 1.96
N MET A 154 4.75 -5.31 2.38
CA MET A 154 4.58 -3.87 2.49
C MET A 154 5.91 -3.15 2.30
N SER A 155 5.94 -2.13 1.44
CA SER A 155 7.12 -1.30 1.19
C SER A 155 6.74 0.17 1.11
N ALA A 156 7.71 1.05 1.34
CA ALA A 156 7.54 2.49 1.20
C ALA A 156 8.60 3.10 0.28
N TRP A 157 8.23 4.20 -0.39
CA TRP A 157 9.10 4.96 -1.28
C TRP A 157 8.98 6.44 -0.97
N LYS A 158 10.05 7.16 -1.31
CA LYS A 158 10.03 8.60 -1.47
C LYS A 158 10.13 8.92 -2.96
N SER A 159 9.33 9.86 -3.43
CA SER A 159 9.50 10.39 -4.77
C SER A 159 10.74 11.29 -4.83
N ALA A 160 11.69 10.94 -5.69
CA ALA A 160 12.78 11.81 -6.08
C ALA A 160 12.43 12.67 -7.31
N GLY A 161 11.23 12.48 -7.88
CA GLY A 161 10.67 13.31 -8.94
C GLY A 161 10.06 14.58 -8.36
N THR A 162 10.23 15.70 -9.04
CA THR A 162 9.61 16.98 -8.64
C THR A 162 8.53 17.43 -9.62
N GLU A 163 8.24 16.67 -10.67
CA GLU A 163 7.43 17.14 -11.81
C GLU A 163 6.17 16.31 -12.09
N ASP A 164 5.92 15.22 -11.36
CA ASP A 164 4.75 14.38 -11.61
C ASP A 164 4.11 13.77 -10.36
N TRP A 165 2.84 13.37 -10.51
CA TRP A 165 2.11 12.55 -9.55
C TRP A 165 2.13 11.10 -10.00
N THR A 166 3.32 10.60 -10.37
CA THR A 166 3.50 9.27 -10.91
C THR A 166 4.17 8.39 -9.88
N PHE A 167 3.57 7.23 -9.59
CA PHE A 167 4.21 6.17 -8.83
C PHE A 167 4.50 4.98 -9.74
N GLY A 168 5.78 4.61 -9.86
CA GLY A 168 6.21 3.43 -10.61
C GLY A 168 6.91 2.37 -9.79
N GLY A 169 7.05 2.56 -8.47
CA GLY A 169 7.62 1.58 -7.57
C GLY A 169 6.79 0.29 -7.46
N SER A 170 7.45 -0.79 -7.05
CA SER A 170 6.90 -2.13 -7.03
C SER A 170 7.47 -3.02 -5.94
N ILE A 171 6.74 -4.07 -5.58
CA ILE A 171 7.23 -5.15 -4.72
C ILE A 171 7.11 -6.45 -5.52
N ASP A 172 8.20 -7.21 -5.61
CA ASP A 172 8.16 -8.52 -6.25
C ASP A 172 7.59 -9.61 -5.31
N ASN A 173 7.48 -10.83 -5.83
CA ASN A 173 6.95 -11.97 -5.08
C ASN A 173 7.84 -12.41 -3.90
N ALA A 174 9.12 -12.00 -3.90
CA ALA A 174 10.08 -12.23 -2.84
C ALA A 174 10.04 -11.12 -1.77
N GLY A 175 9.25 -10.08 -1.98
CA GLY A 175 9.13 -8.94 -1.09
C GLY A 175 10.22 -7.90 -1.27
N ALA A 176 11.03 -7.99 -2.33
CA ALA A 176 11.99 -6.96 -2.65
C ALA A 176 11.29 -5.79 -3.35
N CYS A 177 11.60 -4.57 -2.94
CA CYS A 177 11.16 -3.40 -3.66
C CYS A 177 11.98 -3.23 -4.95
N ALA A 178 11.33 -2.71 -5.99
CA ALA A 178 12.00 -2.17 -7.15
C ALA A 178 11.42 -0.79 -7.47
N ASP A 179 12.27 0.12 -7.92
CA ASP A 179 11.92 1.53 -8.15
C ASP A 179 11.16 1.76 -9.47
N GLY A 180 11.00 0.70 -10.27
CA GLY A 180 10.31 0.72 -11.57
C GLY A 180 10.97 1.62 -12.62
N LEU A 181 10.16 2.15 -13.54
CA LEU A 181 10.59 3.13 -14.56
C LEU A 181 10.56 4.59 -14.04
N SER A 182 10.36 4.79 -12.73
CA SER A 182 10.16 6.09 -12.09
C SER A 182 11.36 6.55 -11.28
N THR A 183 11.34 7.82 -10.87
CA THR A 183 12.26 8.44 -9.91
C THR A 183 11.93 8.11 -8.46
N GLU A 184 11.32 6.97 -8.19
CA GLU A 184 10.96 6.57 -6.82
C GLU A 184 12.16 5.93 -6.14
N GLU A 185 12.42 6.29 -4.89
CA GLU A 185 13.51 5.73 -4.08
C GLU A 185 12.91 4.89 -2.96
N CYS A 186 13.14 3.58 -3.00
CA CYS A 186 12.71 2.69 -1.92
C CYS A 186 13.35 3.09 -0.59
N ILE A 187 12.54 3.13 0.47
CA ILE A 187 13.02 3.32 1.84
C ILE A 187 13.34 1.93 2.38
N ASP A 188 14.59 1.50 2.24
CA ASP A 188 15.05 0.12 2.49
C ASP A 188 14.58 -0.46 3.82
N ASP A 189 14.62 0.32 4.91
CA ASP A 189 14.24 -0.13 6.25
C ASP A 189 12.71 -0.18 6.47
N LEU A 190 11.92 0.28 5.50
CA LEU A 190 10.47 0.16 5.42
C LEU A 190 10.01 -0.86 4.38
N THR A 191 10.84 -1.87 4.10
CA THR A 191 10.44 -3.05 3.31
C THR A 191 10.21 -4.24 4.22
N TYR A 192 9.05 -4.87 4.07
CA TYR A 192 8.62 -5.98 4.92
C TYR A 192 7.91 -7.06 4.12
N ILE A 193 8.28 -8.31 4.40
CA ILE A 193 7.57 -9.49 3.96
C ILE A 193 7.30 -10.36 5.18
N LEU A 194 6.03 -10.72 5.38
CA LEU A 194 5.68 -11.81 6.27
C LEU A 194 5.62 -13.11 5.47
N ASN A 195 6.57 -13.99 5.77
CA ASN A 195 6.59 -15.39 5.38
C ASN A 195 6.38 -16.22 6.64
N PRO A 196 5.17 -16.79 6.89
CA PRO A 196 5.04 -17.84 7.90
C PRO A 196 6.06 -18.93 7.57
N ALA A 197 6.97 -19.23 8.51
CA ALA A 197 8.14 -20.04 8.25
C ALA A 197 7.80 -21.38 7.56
N ALA A 198 8.59 -21.73 6.55
CA ALA A 198 8.87 -23.13 6.27
C ALA A 198 9.62 -23.66 7.49
N ASP A 199 8.96 -24.52 8.26
CA ASP A 199 9.63 -25.42 9.18
C ASP A 199 10.46 -26.47 8.40
#